data_AF-A0AA88N3J1-F1
#
_entry.id   AF-A0AA88N3J1-F1
#
_cell.length_a   1.000
_cell.length_b   1.000
_cell.length_c   1.000
_cell.angle_alpha   90.00
_cell.angle_beta   90.00
_cell.angle_gamma   90.00
#
_symmetry.space_group_name_H-M   'P 1'
#
loop_
_entity.id
_entity.type
_entity.pdbx_description
1 polymer ?
#
loop_
_entity_poly.entity_id
_entity_poly.type
_entity_poly.pdbx_seq_one_letter_code
_entity_poly.pdbx_strand_id
1 'polypeptide(L)'
;MSTYLHMVYLWSVWHFQTANVAAFNLNSQNVLQRNGDPGSLFGFSVAFHQQLNPTTKNLLLVGVPRSKLQNQVNVTGAVHQCDLSTTSEHCEPIEFDSEDFLDSKGVNGS
;
A
#
# COMPACT_ATOMS: atom_id res chain seq x y z
N MET A 1 31.93 2.94 -44.44
CA MET A 1 31.19 1.78 -43.88
C MET A 1 30.91 1.94 -42.38
N SER A 2 31.91 2.25 -41.54
CA SER A 2 31.73 2.48 -40.08
C SER A 2 30.80 3.65 -39.73
N THR A 3 30.93 4.82 -40.36
CA THR A 3 30.08 6.00 -40.10
C THR A 3 28.59 5.78 -40.41
N TYR A 4 28.30 5.00 -41.45
CA TYR A 4 26.94 4.60 -41.81
C TYR A 4 26.34 3.67 -40.74
N LEU A 5 27.14 2.72 -40.23
CA LEU A 5 26.73 1.81 -39.17
C LEU A 5 26.42 2.57 -37.86
N HIS A 6 27.24 3.56 -37.52
CA HIS A 6 27.01 4.44 -36.37
C HIS A 6 25.76 5.29 -36.54
N MET A 7 25.53 5.85 -37.72
CA MET A 7 24.32 6.62 -38.03
C MET A 7 23.06 5.75 -37.87
N VAL A 8 23.05 4.53 -38.42
CA VAL A 8 21.93 3.58 -38.28
C VAL A 8 21.72 3.19 -36.81
N TYR A 9 22.80 2.95 -36.06
CA TYR A 9 22.71 2.61 -34.64
C TYR A 9 22.14 3.77 -33.81
N LEU A 10 22.64 5.01 -34.01
CA LEU A 10 22.12 6.20 -33.35
C LEU A 10 20.65 6.46 -33.70
N TRP A 11 20.24 6.23 -34.96
CA TRP A 11 18.85 6.35 -35.38
C TRP A 11 17.95 5.30 -34.71
N SER A 12 18.39 4.04 -34.66
CA SER A 12 17.65 2.98 -33.99
C SER A 12 17.49 3.22 -32.50
N VAL A 13 18.53 3.69 -31.81
CA VAL A 13 18.50 4.03 -30.38
C VAL A 13 17.57 5.22 -30.14
N TRP A 14 17.64 6.27 -30.97
CA TRP A 14 16.76 7.43 -30.88
C TRP A 14 15.29 7.07 -31.09
N HIS A 15 14.97 6.19 -32.04
CA HIS A 15 13.61 5.71 -32.27
C HIS A 15 13.08 4.76 -31.18
N PHE A 16 13.95 3.93 -30.58
CA PHE A 16 13.55 3.05 -29.48
C PHE A 16 13.41 3.78 -28.14
N GLN A 17 14.11 4.90 -27.92
CA GLN A 17 14.05 5.67 -26.67
C GLN A 17 12.77 6.51 -26.51
N THR A 18 11.97 6.71 -27.56
CA THR A 18 10.73 7.50 -27.48
C THR A 18 9.48 6.67 -27.18
N ALA A 19 9.62 5.36 -26.94
CA ALA A 19 8.51 4.50 -26.53
C ALA A 19 8.09 4.80 -25.08
N ASN A 20 7.35 5.90 -24.90
CA ASN A 20 6.65 6.19 -23.66
C ASN A 20 5.54 5.15 -23.51
N VAL A 21 5.77 4.16 -22.64
CA VAL A 21 4.73 3.21 -22.24
C VAL A 21 3.72 3.99 -21.41
N ALA A 22 2.69 4.54 -22.05
CA ALA A 22 1.55 5.09 -21.35
C ALA A 22 0.79 3.94 -20.68
N ALA A 23 0.56 4.02 -19.38
CA ALA A 23 -0.37 3.12 -18.70
C ALA A 23 -1.79 3.39 -19.22
N PHE A 24 -2.16 2.74 -20.32
CA PHE A 24 -3.36 3.08 -21.10
C PHE A 24 -4.64 2.42 -20.60
N ASN A 25 -4.53 1.42 -19.72
CA ASN A 25 -5.66 0.60 -19.27
C ASN A 25 -6.04 0.80 -17.79
N LEU A 26 -5.49 1.81 -17.11
CA LEU A 26 -5.94 2.21 -15.78
C LEU A 26 -7.22 3.06 -15.91
N ASN A 27 -8.27 2.70 -15.16
CA ASN A 27 -9.50 3.48 -15.11
C ASN A 27 -9.33 4.65 -14.13
N SER A 28 -9.09 5.85 -14.64
CA SER A 28 -8.97 7.07 -13.82
C SER A 28 -10.30 7.75 -13.50
N GLN A 29 -11.42 7.27 -14.06
CA GLN A 29 -12.76 7.85 -13.83
C GLN A 29 -13.49 7.17 -12.68
N ASN A 30 -13.37 5.84 -12.57
CA ASN A 30 -14.00 5.05 -11.51
C ASN A 30 -12.93 4.48 -10.58
N VAL A 31 -12.45 5.31 -9.65
CA VAL A 31 -11.41 4.96 -8.69
C VAL A 31 -12.01 4.56 -7.34
N LEU A 32 -11.41 3.59 -6.67
CA LEU A 32 -11.70 3.31 -5.27
C LEU A 32 -10.85 4.23 -4.40
N GLN A 33 -11.48 5.23 -3.79
CA GLN A 33 -10.81 6.17 -2.89
C GLN A 33 -10.90 5.68 -1.44
N ARG A 34 -9.78 5.76 -0.71
CA ARG A 34 -9.70 5.49 0.72
C ARG A 34 -9.16 6.73 1.41
N ASN A 35 -9.86 7.19 2.45
CA ASN A 35 -9.53 8.41 3.16
C ASN A 35 -9.17 8.08 4.62
N GLY A 36 -8.21 8.81 5.17
CA GLY A 36 -7.86 8.73 6.59
C GLY A 36 -7.91 10.10 7.25
N ASP A 37 -7.72 10.13 8.56
CA ASP A 37 -7.87 11.35 9.34
C ASP A 37 -6.86 12.44 8.94
N PRO A 38 -7.26 13.73 8.91
CA PRO A 38 -6.35 14.82 8.63
C PRO A 38 -5.11 14.81 9.54
N GLY A 39 -3.93 14.93 8.95
CA GLY A 39 -2.66 14.97 9.69
C GLY A 39 -2.11 13.63 10.18
N SER A 40 -2.86 12.54 9.99
CA SER A 40 -2.45 11.17 10.37
C SER A 40 -1.36 10.56 9.47
N LEU A 41 -1.13 11.17 8.30
CA LEU A 41 -0.31 10.64 7.21
C LEU A 41 -0.82 9.29 6.70
N PHE A 42 -2.13 9.08 6.67
CA PHE A 42 -2.74 7.94 6.00
C PHE A 42 -2.23 7.79 4.56
N GLY A 43 -1.76 6.60 4.21
CA GLY A 43 -1.16 6.35 2.90
C GLY A 43 0.36 6.53 2.86
N PHE A 44 1.02 6.75 4.00
CA PHE A 44 2.49 6.86 4.07
C PHE A 44 3.20 5.62 3.51
N SER A 45 2.60 4.44 3.70
CA SER A 45 2.99 3.18 3.09
C SER A 45 1.74 2.37 2.72
N VAL A 46 1.85 1.51 1.70
CA VAL A 46 0.75 0.64 1.24
C VAL A 46 1.24 -0.77 0.90
N ALA A 47 0.39 -1.77 1.14
CA ALA A 47 0.63 -3.14 0.74
C ALA A 47 -0.68 -3.87 0.41
N PHE A 48 -0.66 -4.76 -0.59
CA PHE A 48 -1.77 -5.68 -0.80
C PHE A 48 -1.64 -6.91 0.10
N HIS A 49 -2.76 -7.37 0.64
CA HIS A 49 -2.81 -8.57 1.46
C HIS A 49 -4.02 -9.42 1.08
N GLN A 50 -3.79 -10.71 0.87
CA GLN A 50 -4.87 -11.69 0.70
C GLN A 50 -4.99 -12.51 1.97
N GLN A 51 -6.03 -12.22 2.75
CA GLN A 51 -6.37 -13.02 3.91
C GLN A 51 -7.16 -14.24 3.43
N LEU A 52 -6.82 -15.43 3.89
CA LEU A 52 -7.52 -16.68 3.53
C LEU A 52 -8.48 -17.16 4.63
N ASN A 53 -8.11 -16.95 5.89
CA ASN A 53 -8.87 -17.39 7.08
C ASN A 53 -9.21 -16.18 7.97
N PRO A 54 -10.36 -16.17 8.67
CA PRO A 54 -11.45 -17.16 8.63
C PRO A 54 -12.29 -17.07 7.33
N THR A 55 -12.07 -16.06 6.50
CA THR A 55 -12.74 -15.89 5.20
C THR A 55 -11.79 -15.19 4.24
N THR A 56 -11.86 -15.57 2.97
CA THR A 56 -11.04 -14.97 1.91
C THR A 56 -11.40 -13.51 1.70
N LYS A 57 -10.43 -12.61 1.91
CA LYS A 57 -10.56 -11.17 1.68
C LYS A 57 -9.33 -10.63 0.96
N ASN A 58 -9.56 -9.75 -0.02
CA ASN A 58 -8.51 -8.96 -0.66
C ASN A 58 -8.48 -7.59 0.01
N LEU A 59 -7.40 -7.33 0.75
CA LEU A 59 -7.24 -6.14 1.56
C LEU A 59 -6.15 -5.24 0.99
N LEU A 60 -6.36 -3.94 1.13
CA LEU A 60 -5.30 -2.94 1.06
C LEU A 60 -4.91 -2.56 2.48
N LEU A 61 -3.65 -2.78 2.83
CA LEU A 61 -3.06 -2.34 4.08
C LEU A 61 -2.47 -0.95 3.89
N VAL A 62 -2.80 -0.04 4.79
CA VAL A 62 -2.40 1.37 4.71
C VAL A 62 -1.73 1.79 6.02
N GLY A 63 -0.49 2.26 5.91
CA GLY A 63 0.24 2.83 7.03
C GLY A 63 -0.27 4.21 7.42
N VAL A 64 -0.43 4.44 8.72
CA VAL A 64 -0.92 5.68 9.33
C VAL A 64 -0.01 6.07 10.50
N PRO A 65 1.22 6.55 10.22
CA PRO A 65 2.27 6.69 11.23
C PRO A 65 2.01 7.79 12.27
N ARG A 66 1.05 8.69 12.04
CA ARG A 66 0.65 9.73 13.01
C ARG A 66 -0.73 9.48 13.62
N SER A 67 -1.20 8.24 13.59
CA SER A 67 -2.40 7.82 14.31
C SER A 67 -2.15 7.74 15.82
N LYS A 68 -3.21 7.96 16.60
CA LYS A 68 -3.24 7.77 18.05
C LYS A 68 -4.14 6.58 18.37
N LEU A 69 -3.66 5.64 19.18
CA LEU A 69 -4.51 4.59 19.70
C LEU A 69 -5.55 5.19 20.66
N GLN A 70 -6.75 4.63 20.66
CA GLN A 70 -7.84 5.08 21.52
C GLN A 70 -7.39 5.04 22.99
N ASN A 71 -7.55 6.17 23.70
CA ASN A 71 -7.10 6.38 25.09
C ASN A 71 -5.58 6.57 25.30
N GLN A 72 -4.79 6.69 24.24
CA GLN A 72 -3.35 6.96 24.36
C GLN A 72 -3.00 8.40 23.97
N VAL A 73 -2.20 9.06 24.81
CA VAL A 73 -1.74 10.44 24.56
C VAL A 73 -0.64 10.47 23.47
N ASN A 74 0.13 9.38 23.37
CA ASN A 74 1.29 9.28 22.50
C ASN A 74 0.90 8.82 21.08
N VAL A 75 1.60 9.37 20.09
CA VAL A 75 1.51 8.92 18.70
C VAL A 75 2.33 7.64 18.57
N THR A 76 1.65 6.51 18.40
CA THR A 76 2.24 5.19 18.19
C THR A 76 2.24 4.79 16.72
N GLY A 77 1.34 5.38 15.93
CA GLY A 77 1.05 4.95 14.57
C GLY A 77 0.10 3.76 14.54
N ALA A 78 -0.48 3.51 13.37
CA ALA A 78 -1.38 2.40 13.14
C ALA A 78 -1.23 1.87 11.70
N VAL A 79 -1.75 0.67 11.47
CA VAL A 79 -2.00 0.15 10.11
C VAL A 79 -3.50 -0.05 9.99
N HIS A 80 -4.08 0.45 8.91
CA HIS A 80 -5.49 0.23 8.60
C HIS A 80 -5.63 -0.85 7.52
N GLN A 81 -6.68 -1.65 7.61
CA GLN A 81 -7.11 -2.60 6.60
C GLN A 81 -8.35 -2.08 5.86
N CYS A 82 -8.28 -2.05 4.53
CA CYS A 82 -9.38 -1.64 3.67
C CYS A 82 -9.84 -2.85 2.83
N ASP A 83 -11.11 -3.24 2.93
CA ASP A 83 -11.65 -4.34 2.11
C ASP A 83 -11.91 -3.86 0.68
N LEU A 84 -11.19 -4.43 -0.30
CA LEU A 84 -11.28 -4.05 -1.71
C LEU A 84 -12.58 -4.52 -2.39
N SER A 85 -13.33 -5.42 -1.76
CA SER A 85 -14.66 -5.82 -2.26
C SER A 85 -15.75 -4.77 -2.00
N THR A 86 -15.45 -3.75 -1.18
CA THR A 86 -16.41 -2.73 -0.76
C THR A 86 -16.09 -1.36 -1.35
N THR A 87 -17.11 -0.52 -1.52
CA THR A 87 -16.96 0.89 -1.92
C THR A 87 -16.76 1.85 -0.73
N SER A 88 -16.65 1.33 0.51
CA SER A 88 -16.47 2.15 1.72
C SER A 88 -15.17 2.94 1.68
N GLU A 89 -15.22 4.26 1.83
CA GLU A 89 -14.01 5.09 1.90
C GLU A 89 -13.22 4.87 3.20
N HIS A 90 -13.89 4.39 4.25
CA HIS A 90 -13.31 4.18 5.56
C HIS A 90 -12.63 2.81 5.67
N CYS A 91 -11.48 2.80 6.33
CA CYS A 91 -10.68 1.61 6.61
C CYS A 91 -10.51 1.43 8.12
N GLU A 92 -10.58 0.19 8.57
CA GLU A 92 -10.52 -0.15 9.99
C GLU A 92 -9.08 -0.28 10.47
N PRO A 93 -8.71 0.21 11.67
CA PRO A 93 -7.40 -0.05 12.25
C PRO A 93 -7.23 -1.55 12.54
N ILE A 94 -6.03 -2.06 12.34
CA ILE A 94 -5.64 -3.42 12.75
C ILE A 94 -5.19 -3.35 14.22
N GLU A 95 -5.75 -4.22 15.03
CA GLU A 95 -5.35 -4.42 16.42
C GLU A 95 -4.14 -5.37 16.47
N PHE A 96 -2.97 -4.85 16.82
CA PHE A 96 -1.74 -5.64 16.96
C PHE A 96 -1.48 -6.12 18.39
N ASP A 97 -1.88 -5.31 19.37
CA ASP A 97 -1.58 -5.52 20.80
C ASP A 97 -2.81 -6.03 21.55
N SER A 98 -3.45 -7.11 21.08
CA SER A 98 -4.45 -7.78 21.91
C SER A 98 -3.77 -8.53 23.06
N GLU A 99 -4.40 -8.55 24.23
CA GLU A 99 -3.91 -9.23 25.45
C GLU A 99 -3.47 -10.69 25.15
N ASP A 100 -4.16 -11.37 24.23
CA ASP A 100 -3.85 -12.73 23.78
C ASP A 100 -2.44 -12.88 23.14
N PHE A 101 -1.95 -11.85 22.42
CA PHE A 101 -0.61 -11.85 21.85
C PHE A 101 0.47 -11.59 22.92
N LEU A 102 0.15 -10.80 23.93
CA LEU A 102 1.07 -10.51 25.04
C LEU A 102 1.23 -11.73 25.95
N ASP A 103 0.16 -12.50 26.17
CA ASP A 103 0.20 -13.74 26.95
C ASP A 103 1.02 -14.84 26.26
N SER A 104 1.01 -14.87 24.92
CA SER A 104 1.83 -15.80 24.12
C SER A 104 3.35 -15.54 24.21
N LYS A 105 3.76 -14.36 24.66
CA LYS A 105 5.18 -13.97 24.84
C LYS A 105 5.65 -14.07 26.29
N GLY A 106 4.79 -14.47 27.24
CA GLY A 106 5.02 -14.15 28.65
C GLY A 106 4.65 -15.18 29.71
N VAL A 107 4.69 -16.49 29.46
CA VAL A 107 4.93 -17.48 30.54
C VAL A 107 5.81 -18.61 30.01
N ASN A 108 7.13 -18.45 30.17
CA ASN A 108 8.16 -19.49 30.40
C ASN A 108 9.55 -18.87 30.24
N GLY A 109 9.93 -18.04 31.20
CA GLY A 109 11.32 -17.64 31.42
C GLY A 109 11.62 -17.77 32.90
N SER A 110 12.28 -18.88 33.27
CA SER A 110 12.90 -19.12 34.58
C SER A 110 13.77 -17.97 35.06
#